data_AF-G0YEQ6-F1
#
_entry.id   AF-G0YEQ6-F1
#
_cell.length_a   1.000
_cell.length_b   1.000
_cell.length_c   1.000
_cell.angle_alpha   90.00
_cell.angle_beta   90.00
_cell.angle_gamma   90.00
#
_symmetry.space_group_name_H-M   'P 1'
#
loop_
_entity.id
_entity.type
_entity.pdbx_description
1 polymer ?
#
loop_
_entity_poly.entity_id
_entity_poly.type
_entity_poly.pdbx_seq_one_letter_code
_entity_poly.pdbx_strand_id
1 'polypeptide(L)'
;SNKGVKRTGSAAVGISMSGSSAMILAVNHPDQFIYAGSLSALLDPSQGMGPSLIGLAMGDAGGYKADAMWGPSSDPAWQRNDPSLHIPELVGHNTRLWVYCGNGTPSELGGANMPA
;
A
#
# COMPACT_ATOMS: atom_id res chain seq x y z
N SER A 1 3.36 -25.04 16.16
CA SER A 1 1.97 -24.63 15.80
C SER A 1 1.89 -23.10 15.77
N ASN A 2 0.88 -22.49 15.14
CA ASN A 2 0.77 -21.03 14.85
C ASN A 2 0.64 -20.11 16.10
N LYS A 3 1.22 -20.46 17.24
CA LYS A 3 1.20 -19.71 18.52
C LYS A 3 -0.21 -19.33 19.02
N GLY A 4 -1.26 -20.05 18.61
CA GLY A 4 -2.64 -19.71 18.94
C GLY A 4 -3.20 -18.49 18.18
N VAL A 5 -2.47 -17.94 17.21
CA VAL A 5 -2.90 -16.80 16.42
C VAL A 5 -3.95 -17.23 15.40
N LYS A 6 -5.09 -16.53 15.39
CA LYS A 6 -6.15 -16.74 14.39
C LYS A 6 -5.61 -16.34 13.00
N ARG A 7 -5.85 -17.19 11.99
CA ARG A 7 -5.39 -16.93 10.61
C ARG A 7 -6.27 -15.95 9.84
N THR A 8 -7.42 -15.57 10.38
CA THR A 8 -8.45 -14.73 9.75
C THR A 8 -8.73 -13.48 10.56
N GLY A 9 -9.47 -12.52 9.99
CA GLY A 9 -9.94 -11.33 10.71
C GLY A 9 -8.83 -10.47 11.31
N SER A 10 -7.68 -10.41 10.64
CA SER A 10 -6.53 -9.59 10.99
C SER A 10 -6.63 -8.20 10.36
N ALA A 11 -5.70 -7.33 10.74
CA ALA A 11 -5.48 -6.04 10.12
C ALA A 11 -4.09 -6.01 9.44
N ALA A 12 -4.01 -5.44 8.24
CA ALA A 12 -2.75 -5.04 7.64
C ALA A 12 -2.61 -3.52 7.78
N VAL A 13 -1.52 -3.04 8.38
CA VAL A 13 -1.27 -1.59 8.52
C VAL A 13 0.12 -1.31 7.98
N GLY A 14 0.20 -0.46 6.96
CA GLY A 14 1.43 -0.12 6.27
C GLY A 14 1.63 1.39 6.14
N ILE A 15 2.90 1.79 6.07
CA ILE A 15 3.36 3.15 5.84
C ILE A 15 4.17 3.22 4.54
N SER A 16 4.06 4.35 3.83
CA SER A 16 4.76 4.60 2.57
C SER A 16 4.48 3.47 1.57
N MET A 17 5.52 2.80 1.08
CA MET A 17 5.41 1.64 0.17
C MET A 17 4.44 0.56 0.66
N SER A 18 4.39 0.30 1.97
CA SER A 18 3.56 -0.78 2.51
C SER A 18 2.09 -0.39 2.70
N GLY A 19 1.72 0.89 2.58
CA GLY A 19 0.33 1.31 2.74
C GLY A 19 -0.56 0.87 1.57
N SER A 20 -0.08 0.98 0.33
CA SER A 20 -0.76 0.40 -0.84
C SER A 20 -0.76 -1.12 -0.76
N SER A 21 0.33 -1.73 -0.32
CA SER A 21 0.44 -3.18 -0.10
C SER A 21 -0.61 -3.70 0.90
N ALA A 22 -0.88 -2.96 1.99
CA ALA A 22 -1.90 -3.33 2.97
C ALA A 22 -3.31 -3.38 2.37
N MET A 23 -3.64 -2.43 1.48
CA MET A 23 -4.91 -2.45 0.75
C MET A 23 -4.98 -3.62 -0.24
N ILE A 24 -3.90 -3.89 -0.98
CA ILE A 24 -3.85 -5.02 -1.91
C ILE A 24 -3.94 -6.38 -1.19
N LEU A 25 -3.41 -6.49 0.03
CA LEU A 25 -3.60 -7.68 0.87
C LEU A 25 -5.08 -7.87 1.25
N ALA A 26 -5.81 -6.81 1.57
CA ALA A 26 -7.24 -6.88 1.85
C ALA A 26 -8.10 -7.17 0.60
N VAL A 27 -7.66 -6.68 -0.58
CA VAL A 27 -8.28 -7.04 -1.86
C VAL A 27 -8.14 -8.53 -2.14
N ASN A 28 -6.92 -9.08 -2.04
CA ASN A 28 -6.64 -10.45 -2.46
C ASN A 28 -6.94 -11.50 -1.37
N HIS A 29 -7.03 -11.09 -0.10
CA HIS A 29 -7.22 -11.99 1.04
C HIS A 29 -8.23 -11.42 2.05
N PRO A 30 -9.50 -11.20 1.66
CA PRO A 30 -10.49 -10.51 2.50
C PRO A 30 -10.82 -11.24 3.81
N ASP A 31 -10.78 -12.57 3.83
CA ASP A 31 -10.98 -13.35 5.08
C ASP A 31 -9.82 -13.17 6.05
N GLN A 32 -8.61 -12.95 5.53
CA GLN A 32 -7.41 -12.75 6.33
C GLN A 32 -7.34 -11.31 6.83
N PHE A 33 -7.57 -10.32 5.95
CA PHE A 33 -7.41 -8.90 6.24
C PHE A 33 -8.73 -8.15 6.05
N ILE A 34 -9.54 -8.15 7.10
CA ILE A 34 -10.82 -7.42 7.14
C ILE A 34 -10.63 -5.91 7.36
N TYR A 35 -9.41 -5.50 7.70
CA TYR A 35 -9.02 -4.12 7.96
C TYR A 35 -7.71 -3.81 7.25
N ALA A 36 -7.63 -2.66 6.57
CA ALA A 36 -6.40 -2.14 5.98
C ALA A 36 -6.15 -0.69 6.42
N GLY A 37 -4.94 -0.43 6.93
CA GLY A 37 -4.43 0.90 7.23
C GLY A 37 -3.36 1.30 6.23
N SER A 38 -3.53 2.46 5.58
CA SER A 38 -2.55 3.03 4.67
C SER A 38 -2.14 4.42 5.14
N LEU A 39 -0.86 4.59 5.44
CA LEU A 39 -0.28 5.82 5.98
C LEU A 39 0.73 6.39 4.97
N SER A 40 0.41 7.53 4.37
CA SER A 40 1.29 8.28 3.45
C SER A 40 1.80 7.44 2.25
N ALA A 41 0.91 6.63 1.64
CA ALA A 41 1.25 5.79 0.49
C ALA A 41 0.82 6.42 -0.85
N LEU A 42 1.54 6.07 -1.93
CA LEU A 42 1.06 6.27 -3.30
C LEU A 42 -0.03 5.22 -3.58
N LEU A 43 -1.28 5.66 -3.79
CA LEU A 43 -2.46 4.79 -3.92
C LEU A 43 -2.85 4.47 -5.37
N ASP A 44 -2.20 5.10 -6.35
CA ASP A 44 -2.39 4.91 -7.79
C ASP A 44 -1.07 4.54 -8.52
N PRO A 45 -0.33 3.53 -8.04
CA PRO A 45 1.02 3.21 -8.53
C PRO A 45 1.09 2.85 -10.02
N SER A 46 -0.01 2.46 -10.67
CA SER A 46 -0.04 2.13 -12.09
C SER A 46 -0.27 3.33 -13.01
N GLN A 47 -0.63 4.49 -12.44
CA GLN A 47 -1.10 5.65 -13.20
C GLN A 47 0.02 6.67 -13.43
N GLY A 48 0.00 7.34 -14.59
CA GLY A 48 0.88 8.46 -14.91
C GLY A 48 2.36 8.19 -14.64
N MET A 49 2.97 8.99 -13.76
CA MET A 49 4.38 8.86 -13.36
C MET A 49 4.61 7.81 -12.25
N GLY A 50 3.57 7.14 -11.76
CA GLY A 50 3.64 6.16 -10.67
C GLY A 50 4.72 5.10 -10.87
N PRO A 51 4.74 4.38 -12.02
CA PRO A 51 5.75 3.36 -12.25
C PRO A 51 7.19 3.89 -12.24
N SER A 52 7.39 5.07 -12.83
CA SER A 52 8.70 5.74 -12.86
C SER A 52 9.16 6.19 -11.48
N LEU A 53 8.26 6.75 -10.66
CA LEU A 53 8.57 7.20 -9.31
C LEU A 53 8.89 6.02 -8.38
N ILE A 54 8.15 4.91 -8.51
CA ILE A 54 8.45 3.67 -7.79
C ILE A 54 9.79 3.11 -8.22
N GLY A 55 10.09 3.07 -9.52
CA GLY A 55 11.39 2.64 -10.03
C GLY A 55 12.56 3.47 -9.47
N LEU A 56 12.40 4.80 -9.42
CA LEU A 56 13.38 5.69 -8.81
C LEU A 56 13.59 5.39 -7.32
N ALA A 57 12.49 5.28 -6.55
CA ALA A 57 12.55 5.00 -5.12
C ALA A 57 13.19 3.63 -4.80
N MET A 58 12.86 2.59 -5.58
CA MET A 58 13.47 1.26 -5.45
C MET A 58 14.96 1.26 -5.77
N GLY A 59 15.37 2.04 -6.79
CA GLY A 59 16.76 2.22 -7.15
C GLY A 59 17.57 2.92 -6.05
N ASP A 60 17.00 3.98 -5.46
CA ASP A 60 17.61 4.70 -4.33
C ASP A 60 17.71 3.82 -3.08
N ALA A 61 16.64 3.06 -2.78
CA ALA A 61 16.57 2.15 -1.65
C ALA A 61 17.25 0.79 -1.89
N GLY A 62 18.49 0.77 -2.37
CA GLY A 62 19.32 -0.43 -2.48
C GLY A 62 19.49 -0.99 -3.90
N GLY A 63 19.20 -0.21 -4.93
CA GLY A 63 19.49 -0.56 -6.33
C GLY A 63 18.52 -1.59 -6.93
N TYR A 64 17.31 -1.71 -6.39
CA TYR A 64 16.30 -2.62 -6.91
C TYR A 64 15.70 -2.11 -8.22
N LYS A 65 15.13 -3.03 -9.02
CA LYS A 65 14.53 -2.74 -10.31
C LYS A 65 13.04 -3.04 -10.27
N ALA A 66 12.18 -2.05 -10.55
CA ALA A 66 10.73 -2.23 -10.60
C ALA A 66 10.31 -3.27 -11.64
N ASP A 67 11.00 -3.32 -12.78
CA ASP A 67 10.77 -4.33 -13.83
C ASP A 67 10.96 -5.77 -13.34
N ALA A 68 11.83 -5.99 -12.34
CA ALA A 68 12.01 -7.32 -11.75
C ALA A 68 10.87 -7.68 -10.77
N MET A 69 10.10 -6.71 -10.30
CA MET A 69 8.99 -6.90 -9.37
C MET A 69 7.66 -7.09 -10.11
N TRP A 70 7.30 -6.14 -10.99
CA TRP A 70 6.00 -6.12 -11.69
C TRP A 70 6.13 -6.00 -13.21
N GLY A 71 7.33 -6.24 -13.77
CA GLY A 71 7.55 -6.09 -15.21
C GLY A 71 7.53 -4.61 -15.66
N PRO A 72 7.61 -4.39 -16.99
CA PRO A 72 7.47 -3.05 -17.58
C PRO A 72 6.16 -2.38 -17.14
N SER A 73 6.06 -1.06 -17.19
CA SER A 73 4.86 -0.31 -16.75
C SER A 73 3.55 -0.69 -17.47
N SER A 74 3.65 -1.35 -18.63
CA SER A 74 2.51 -1.90 -19.38
C SER A 74 2.05 -3.28 -18.90
N ASP A 75 2.82 -3.92 -18.01
CA ASP A 75 2.50 -5.25 -17.49
C ASP A 75 1.27 -5.19 -16.57
N PRO A 76 0.31 -6.12 -16.70
CA PRO A 76 -0.90 -6.15 -15.87
C PRO A 76 -0.65 -6.23 -14.36
N ALA A 77 0.55 -6.64 -13.93
CA ALA A 77 0.93 -6.66 -12.53
C ALA A 77 0.89 -5.26 -11.88
N TRP A 78 1.09 -4.18 -12.65
CA TRP A 78 0.95 -2.82 -12.13
C TRP A 78 -0.49 -2.53 -11.73
N GLN A 79 -1.46 -2.80 -12.60
CA GLN A 79 -2.88 -2.58 -12.30
C GLN A 79 -3.37 -3.51 -11.19
N ARG A 80 -2.90 -4.77 -11.18
CA ARG A 80 -3.22 -5.75 -10.12
C ARG A 80 -2.81 -5.27 -8.71
N ASN A 81 -1.76 -4.46 -8.62
CA ASN A 81 -1.24 -3.97 -7.34
C ASN A 81 -1.53 -2.48 -7.13
N ASP A 82 -2.53 -1.94 -7.83
CA ASP A 82 -3.01 -0.57 -7.70
C ASP A 82 -4.31 -0.50 -6.86
N PRO A 83 -4.25 0.00 -5.61
CA PRO A 83 -5.44 0.09 -4.77
C PRO A 83 -6.58 0.92 -5.36
N SER A 84 -6.28 1.96 -6.15
CA SER A 84 -7.29 2.84 -6.74
C SER A 84 -8.17 2.09 -7.75
N LEU A 85 -7.61 1.11 -8.46
CA LEU A 85 -8.34 0.27 -9.41
C LEU A 85 -9.16 -0.83 -8.73
N HIS A 86 -8.84 -1.16 -7.48
CA HIS A 86 -9.51 -2.19 -6.68
C HIS A 86 -10.46 -1.65 -5.60
N ILE A 87 -10.86 -0.39 -5.72
CA ILE A 87 -11.91 0.22 -4.87
C ILE A 87 -13.21 -0.61 -4.89
N PRO A 88 -13.71 -1.11 -6.05
CA PRO A 88 -14.93 -1.93 -6.08
C PRO A 88 -14.83 -3.18 -5.21
N GLU A 89 -13.69 -3.86 -5.21
CA GLU A 89 -13.42 -5.05 -4.38
C GLU A 89 -13.35 -4.68 -2.90
N LEU A 90 -12.64 -3.61 -2.54
CA LEU A 90 -12.58 -3.12 -1.15
C LEU A 90 -13.98 -2.82 -0.60
N VAL A 91 -14.84 -2.19 -1.41
CA VAL A 91 -16.25 -1.93 -1.10
C VAL A 91 -17.05 -3.24 -1.02
N GLY A 92 -16.90 -4.13 -1.99
CA GLY A 92 -17.59 -5.42 -2.05
C GLY A 92 -17.28 -6.33 -0.86
N HIS A 93 -16.04 -6.29 -0.37
CA HIS A 93 -15.61 -7.01 0.83
C HIS A 93 -16.02 -6.31 2.14
N ASN A 94 -16.55 -5.08 2.07
CA ASN A 94 -16.80 -4.21 3.22
C ASN A 94 -15.54 -4.06 4.10
N THR A 95 -14.39 -3.87 3.47
CA THR A 95 -13.11 -3.76 4.16
C THR A 95 -13.10 -2.49 5.01
N ARG A 96 -12.74 -2.59 6.30
CA ARG A 96 -12.50 -1.38 7.10
C ARG A 96 -11.19 -0.73 6.63
N LEU A 97 -11.28 0.45 6.03
CA LEU A 97 -10.10 1.26 5.67
C LEU A 97 -9.78 2.36 6.69
N TRP A 98 -8.51 2.53 7.02
CA TRP A 98 -7.97 3.76 7.62
C TRP A 98 -6.94 4.36 6.67
N VAL A 99 -7.23 5.54 6.13
CA VAL A 99 -6.38 6.21 5.15
C VAL A 99 -5.90 7.52 5.73
N TYR A 100 -4.58 7.67 5.80
CA TYR A 100 -3.93 8.87 6.32
C TYR A 100 -2.88 9.35 5.32
N CYS A 101 -2.79 10.66 5.14
CA CYS A 101 -1.70 11.31 4.43
C CYS A 101 -1.51 12.71 5.02
N GLY A 102 -0.26 13.08 5.30
CA GLY A 102 0.09 14.44 5.71
C GLY A 102 -0.08 15.45 4.58
N ASN A 103 0.02 16.74 4.90
CA ASN A 103 0.00 17.82 3.92
C ASN A 103 1.40 18.38 3.60
N GLY A 104 2.46 17.77 4.14
CA GLY A 104 3.85 18.22 3.98
C GLY A 104 4.32 19.29 4.97
N THR A 105 3.43 19.82 5.82
CA THR A 105 3.81 20.76 6.89
C THR A 105 3.96 19.99 8.22
N PRO A 106 5.16 19.99 8.84
CA PRO A 106 5.34 19.38 10.16
C PRO A 106 4.38 19.98 11.19
N SER A 107 3.85 19.13 12.07
CA SER A 107 3.05 19.58 13.22
C SER A 107 3.42 18.76 14.46
N GLU A 108 3.09 19.30 15.63
CA GLU A 108 3.34 18.69 16.94
C GLU A 108 2.73 17.29 17.09
N LEU A 109 1.76 16.90 16.26
CA LEU A 109 1.17 15.56 16.25
C LEU A 109 2.17 14.44 15.88
N GLY A 110 3.30 14.77 15.24
CA GLY A 110 4.36 13.81 14.90
C GLY A 110 5.42 13.60 15.99
N GLY A 111 5.46 14.47 17.00
CA GLY A 111 6.57 14.52 17.96
C GLY A 111 7.89 15.01 17.33
N ALA A 112 8.62 15.87 18.05
CA ALA A 112 9.99 16.28 17.75
C ALA A 112 10.25 16.96 16.38
N ASN A 113 9.29 17.69 15.81
CA ASN A 113 9.48 18.48 14.57
C ASN A 113 9.94 17.67 13.35
N MET A 114 9.65 16.37 13.29
CA MET A 114 9.86 15.58 12.08
C MET A 114 8.64 15.74 11.16
N PRO A 115 8.82 15.97 9.84
CA PRO A 115 7.71 15.94 8.90
C PRO A 115 6.99 14.59 8.99
N ALA A 116 5.65 14.63 9.07
CA ALA A 116 4.80 13.45 8.98
C ALA A 116 4.73 12.91 7.55
#